data_AF-A0A7S1D5P5-F1
#
_entry.id   AF-A0A7S1D5P5-F1
#
_cell.length_a   1.000
_cell.length_b   1.000
_cell.length_c   1.000
_cell.angle_alpha   90.00
_cell.angle_beta   90.00
_cell.angle_gamma   90.00
#
_symmetry.space_group_name_H-M   'P 1'
#
loop_
_entity.id
_entity.type
_entity.pdbx_description
1 polymer ?
#
loop_
_entity_poly.entity_id
_entity_poly.type
_entity_poly.pdbx_seq_one_letter_code
_entity_poly.pdbx_strand_id
1 'polypeptide(L)'
;DSSVLEGSARSERKSKAVEELALSGNTLTNEMKLDLQNQLGFILFALAAAHEDVGYCQGMDYVVAHLLRVLQDTVRWQAMNRTLPEAISSAKSALDTEGLVVDDVVIADNHVVEEAVFRVMDCFLTTYNLRHMYWPELRCLKTCCRVFERIIQLKLPVLADHFDHHELNVGLFALGWFQTLFLYLPSMPSATVCHLWDIWLVERSFKIFFRVGTAILFLSQPILLNHDLEGMMTYLNTFPDATLLNPDILIACALQIKITNKMLEDIERVVAAEQHRLGLAGNPPLT
;
A
#
# COMPACT_ATOMS: atom_id res chain seq x y z
N ASP A 1 -35.11 27.88 -6.16
CA ASP A 1 -33.84 28.10 -5.43
C ASP A 1 -33.70 27.42 -4.08
N SER A 2 -34.76 27.02 -3.36
CA SER A 2 -34.58 26.25 -2.10
C SER A 2 -34.23 24.77 -2.29
N SER A 3 -34.69 24.13 -3.37
CA SER A 3 -34.47 22.69 -3.62
C SER A 3 -33.04 22.33 -4.06
N VAL A 4 -32.31 23.28 -4.66
CA VAL A 4 -30.92 23.07 -5.10
C VAL A 4 -29.95 23.16 -3.92
N LEU A 5 -30.23 24.04 -2.95
CA LEU A 5 -29.42 24.20 -1.73
C LEU A 5 -29.58 23.01 -0.76
N GLU A 6 -30.78 22.43 -0.64
CA GLU A 6 -31.00 21.21 0.15
C GLU A 6 -30.33 19.97 -0.46
N GLY A 7 -30.27 19.88 -1.79
CA GLY A 7 -29.57 18.80 -2.50
C GLY A 7 -28.06 18.83 -2.26
N SER A 8 -27.45 20.01 -2.29
CA SER A 8 -26.01 20.20 -2.03
C SER A 8 -25.65 19.89 -0.57
N ALA A 9 -26.42 20.40 0.39
CA ALA A 9 -26.18 20.15 1.82
C ALA A 9 -26.37 18.67 2.22
N ARG A 10 -27.26 17.94 1.52
CA ARG A 10 -27.47 16.50 1.75
C ARG A 10 -26.37 15.64 1.10
N SER A 11 -25.81 16.09 -0.03
CA SER A 11 -24.65 15.49 -0.69
C SER A 11 -23.38 15.67 0.13
N GLU A 12 -23.13 16.88 0.63
CA GLU A 12 -22.00 17.18 1.52
C GLU A 12 -22.09 16.44 2.85
N ARG A 13 -23.28 16.33 3.47
CA ARG A 13 -23.48 15.52 4.69
C ARG A 13 -23.27 14.02 4.45
N LYS A 14 -23.63 13.50 3.27
CA LYS A 14 -23.31 12.11 2.89
C LYS A 14 -21.81 11.92 2.67
N SER A 15 -21.14 12.85 2.00
CA SER A 15 -19.68 12.81 1.81
C SER A 15 -18.95 12.85 3.15
N LYS A 16 -19.35 13.76 4.05
CA LYS A 16 -18.79 13.88 5.41
C LYS A 16 -19.07 12.66 6.27
N ALA A 17 -20.26 12.07 6.19
CA ALA A 17 -20.59 10.85 6.92
C ALA A 17 -19.79 9.64 6.38
N VAL A 18 -19.54 9.57 5.07
CA VAL A 18 -18.69 8.53 4.46
C VAL A 18 -17.22 8.73 4.84
N GLU A 19 -16.74 9.97 4.97
CA GLU A 19 -15.40 10.30 5.48
C GLU A 19 -15.25 10.04 6.99
N GLU A 20 -16.25 10.35 7.82
CA GLU A 20 -16.21 10.08 9.28
C GLU A 20 -16.30 8.59 9.64
N LEU A 21 -16.85 7.76 8.74
CA LEU A 21 -16.92 6.30 8.89
C LEU A 21 -15.68 5.55 8.39
N ALA A 22 -14.73 6.24 7.75
CA ALA A 22 -13.40 5.69 7.57
C ALA A 22 -12.77 5.58 8.96
N LEU A 23 -12.74 4.36 9.50
CA LEU A 23 -12.29 3.99 10.84
C LEU A 23 -10.98 4.70 11.24
N SER A 24 -11.09 5.91 11.78
CA SER A 24 -10.04 6.46 12.63
C SER A 24 -9.93 5.52 13.82
N GLY A 25 -8.72 5.04 14.12
CA GLY A 25 -8.47 3.95 15.08
C GLY A 25 -8.96 4.18 16.52
N ASN A 26 -9.56 5.34 16.79
CA ASN A 26 -10.06 5.77 18.10
C ASN A 26 -11.49 5.28 18.43
N THR A 27 -12.22 4.67 17.48
CA THR A 27 -13.63 4.26 17.68
C THR A 27 -13.82 2.73 17.82
N LEU A 28 -12.75 1.94 17.75
CA LEU A 28 -12.81 0.47 17.85
C LEU A 28 -12.76 0.00 19.31
N THR A 29 -13.71 -0.84 19.73
CA THR A 29 -13.67 -1.51 21.04
C THR A 29 -12.50 -2.51 21.10
N ASN A 30 -12.06 -2.87 22.31
CA ASN A 30 -10.97 -3.84 22.48
C ASN A 30 -11.29 -5.22 21.89
N GLU A 31 -12.55 -5.64 21.97
CA GLU A 31 -13.02 -6.90 21.37
C GLU A 31 -12.94 -6.85 19.85
N MET A 32 -13.35 -5.76 19.21
CA MET A 32 -13.23 -5.60 17.76
C MET A 32 -11.78 -5.58 17.28
N LYS A 33 -10.88 -4.96 18.06
CA LYS A 33 -9.44 -4.98 17.77
C LYS A 33 -8.88 -6.40 17.84
N LEU A 34 -9.29 -7.18 18.85
CA LEU A 34 -8.85 -8.56 19.00
C LEU A 34 -9.37 -9.44 17.86
N ASP A 35 -10.63 -9.25 17.44
CA ASP A 35 -11.21 -9.98 16.31
C ASP A 35 -10.43 -9.71 15.02
N LEU A 36 -10.18 -8.44 14.68
CA LEU A 36 -9.38 -8.06 13.51
C LEU A 36 -7.95 -8.62 13.55
N GLN A 37 -7.33 -8.67 14.73
CA GLN A 37 -6.01 -9.28 14.91
C GLN A 37 -6.03 -10.80 14.67
N ASN A 38 -7.08 -11.48 15.11
CA ASN A 38 -7.24 -12.92 14.85
C ASN A 38 -7.45 -13.18 13.34
N GLN A 39 -8.33 -12.42 12.69
CA GLN A 39 -8.56 -12.51 11.24
C GLN A 39 -7.26 -12.32 10.45
N LEU A 40 -6.51 -11.26 10.78
CA LEU A 40 -5.19 -10.99 10.21
C LEU A 40 -4.23 -12.18 10.41
N GLY A 41 -4.18 -12.72 11.64
CA GLY A 41 -3.35 -13.86 11.97
C GLY A 41 -3.68 -15.11 11.13
N PHE A 42 -4.96 -15.47 11.03
CA PHE A 42 -5.39 -16.64 10.24
C PHE A 42 -5.04 -16.50 8.76
N ILE A 43 -5.25 -15.33 8.17
CA ILE A 43 -4.89 -15.07 6.77
C ILE A 43 -3.38 -15.19 6.58
N LEU A 44 -2.56 -14.61 7.47
CA LEU A 44 -1.10 -14.68 7.38
C LEU A 44 -0.58 -16.12 7.55
N PHE A 45 -1.15 -16.90 8.46
CA PHE A 45 -0.81 -18.32 8.62
C PHE A 45 -1.16 -19.13 7.37
N ALA A 46 -2.34 -18.91 6.79
CA ALA A 46 -2.76 -19.57 5.56
C ALA A 46 -1.85 -19.20 4.39
N LEU A 47 -1.47 -17.93 4.24
CA LEU A 47 -0.56 -17.46 3.20
C LEU A 47 0.84 -18.07 3.35
N ALA A 48 1.38 -18.10 4.57
CA ALA A 48 2.68 -18.69 4.85
C ALA A 48 2.69 -20.20 4.54
N ALA A 49 1.59 -20.91 4.80
CA ALA A 49 1.43 -22.32 4.45
C ALA A 49 1.25 -22.55 2.94
N ALA A 50 0.58 -21.64 2.23
CA ALA A 50 0.38 -21.73 0.78
C ALA A 50 1.64 -21.39 -0.03
N HIS A 51 2.53 -20.56 0.52
CA HIS A 51 3.77 -20.09 -0.13
C HIS A 51 4.99 -20.40 0.74
N GLU A 52 5.29 -21.69 0.95
CA GLU A 52 6.34 -22.17 1.88
C GLU A 52 7.75 -21.58 1.63
N ASP A 53 8.07 -21.24 0.38
CA ASP A 53 9.34 -20.64 -0.02
C ASP A 53 9.52 -19.19 0.44
N VAL A 54 8.41 -18.47 0.60
CA VAL A 54 8.39 -17.10 1.13
C VAL A 54 8.09 -17.12 2.63
N GLY A 55 7.14 -17.95 3.06
CA GLY A 55 6.61 -17.97 4.41
C GLY A 55 5.96 -16.62 4.78
N TYR A 56 5.96 -16.32 6.08
CA TYR A 56 5.61 -14.98 6.56
C TYR A 56 6.84 -14.07 6.49
N CYS A 57 6.68 -12.93 5.84
CA CYS A 57 7.66 -11.86 5.84
C CYS A 57 7.09 -10.63 6.56
N GLN A 58 7.91 -9.98 7.39
CA GLN A 58 7.54 -8.70 8.02
C GLN A 58 7.05 -7.70 6.94
N GLY A 59 6.03 -6.91 7.23
CA GLY A 59 5.44 -5.97 6.27
C GLY A 59 4.25 -6.55 5.49
N MET A 60 4.13 -7.88 5.36
CA MET A 60 2.92 -8.51 4.79
C MET A 60 1.67 -8.20 5.62
N ASP A 61 1.83 -8.09 6.93
CA ASP A 61 0.79 -7.72 7.89
C ASP A 61 0.16 -6.37 7.55
N TYR A 62 0.95 -5.38 7.12
CA TYR A 62 0.43 -4.09 6.66
C TYR A 62 -0.48 -4.26 5.43
N VAL A 63 0.00 -5.02 4.43
CA VAL A 63 -0.73 -5.25 3.17
C VAL A 63 -2.05 -5.98 3.44
N VAL A 64 -2.01 -7.05 4.24
CA VAL A 64 -3.19 -7.85 4.58
C VAL A 64 -4.17 -7.03 5.43
N ALA A 65 -3.69 -6.29 6.43
CA ALA A 65 -4.55 -5.44 7.27
C ALA A 65 -5.24 -4.34 6.43
N HIS A 66 -4.52 -3.75 5.46
CA HIS A 66 -5.10 -2.75 4.57
C HIS A 66 -6.18 -3.36 3.66
N LEU A 67 -5.91 -4.52 3.05
CA LEU A 67 -6.89 -5.24 2.24
C LEU A 67 -8.12 -5.63 3.06
N LEU A 68 -7.93 -6.12 4.29
CA LEU A 68 -9.01 -6.47 5.20
C LEU A 68 -9.92 -5.27 5.43
N ARG A 69 -9.33 -4.12 5.78
CA ARG A 69 -10.09 -2.88 5.98
C ARG A 69 -10.83 -2.45 4.71
N VAL A 70 -10.16 -2.38 3.56
CA VAL A 70 -10.76 -1.93 2.29
C VAL A 70 -11.91 -2.84 1.85
N LEU A 71 -11.74 -4.16 1.95
CA LEU A 71 -12.78 -5.11 1.55
C LEU A 71 -13.95 -5.11 2.53
N GLN A 72 -13.70 -5.01 3.84
CA GLN A 72 -14.77 -4.83 4.83
C GLN A 72 -15.59 -3.55 4.54
N ASP A 73 -14.91 -2.43 4.28
CA ASP A 73 -15.59 -1.17 3.96
C ASP A 73 -16.38 -1.27 2.65
N THR A 74 -15.86 -1.98 1.65
CA THR A 74 -16.54 -2.23 0.37
C THR A 74 -17.80 -3.07 0.55
N VAL A 75 -17.72 -4.17 1.30
CA VAL A 75 -18.87 -5.05 1.57
C VAL A 75 -19.94 -4.29 2.37
N ARG A 76 -19.53 -3.52 3.39
CA ARG A 76 -20.45 -2.65 4.15
C ARG A 76 -21.15 -1.64 3.25
N TRP A 77 -20.41 -0.97 2.36
CA TRP A 77 -20.98 -0.01 1.42
C TRP A 77 -21.98 -0.66 0.45
N GLN A 78 -21.67 -1.84 -0.08
CA GLN A 78 -22.57 -2.59 -0.96
C GLN A 78 -23.84 -3.05 -0.24
N ALA A 79 -23.72 -3.47 1.02
CA ALA A 79 -24.86 -3.85 1.86
C ALA A 79 -25.79 -2.66 2.09
N MET A 80 -25.24 -1.48 2.42
CA MET A 80 -26.04 -0.25 2.60
C MET A 80 -26.76 0.18 1.33
N ASN A 81 -26.13 -0.01 0.16
CA ASN A 81 -26.68 0.39 -1.13
C ASN A 81 -27.49 -0.71 -1.84
N ARG A 82 -27.67 -1.88 -1.21
CA ARG A 82 -28.37 -3.06 -1.78
C ARG A 82 -27.81 -3.51 -3.13
N THR A 83 -26.50 -3.39 -3.32
CA THR A 83 -25.79 -3.78 -4.54
C THR A 83 -24.95 -5.06 -4.37
N LEU A 84 -25.21 -5.83 -3.30
CA LEU A 84 -24.53 -7.10 -3.07
C LEU A 84 -24.74 -8.06 -4.27
N PRO A 85 -23.68 -8.74 -4.73
CA PRO A 85 -23.78 -9.72 -5.81
C PRO A 85 -24.85 -10.79 -5.55
N GLU A 86 -25.56 -11.20 -6.61
CA GLU A 86 -26.64 -12.21 -6.52
C GLU A 86 -26.17 -13.54 -5.90
N ALA A 87 -24.90 -13.92 -6.09
CA ALA A 87 -24.30 -15.11 -5.50
C ALA A 87 -24.25 -15.07 -3.95
N ILE A 88 -24.10 -13.88 -3.36
CA ILE A 88 -24.13 -13.70 -1.90
C ILE A 88 -25.58 -13.65 -1.41
N SER A 89 -26.46 -13.01 -2.19
CA SER A 89 -27.90 -12.96 -1.92
C SER A 89 -28.54 -14.36 -1.92
N SER A 90 -28.15 -15.22 -2.87
CA SER A 90 -28.63 -16.61 -2.96
C SER A 90 -28.07 -17.51 -1.87
N ALA A 91 -26.82 -17.30 -1.44
CA ALA A 91 -26.26 -17.97 -0.27
C ALA A 91 -27.01 -17.56 1.02
N LYS A 92 -27.32 -16.27 1.20
CA LYS A 92 -28.14 -15.77 2.31
C LYS A 92 -29.54 -16.39 2.27
N SER A 93 -30.21 -16.43 1.11
CA SER A 93 -31.55 -17.03 1.00
C SER A 93 -31.56 -18.54 1.25
N ALA A 94 -30.47 -19.26 0.96
CA ALA A 94 -30.36 -20.70 1.18
C ALA A 94 -30.08 -21.09 2.64
N LEU A 95 -29.65 -20.14 3.48
CA LEU A 95 -29.30 -20.34 4.89
C LEU A 95 -30.48 -20.11 5.88
N ASP A 96 -31.72 -19.94 5.40
CA ASP A 96 -32.92 -19.70 6.23
C ASP A 96 -32.73 -18.56 7.26
N THR A 97 -32.12 -17.44 6.82
CA THR A 97 -31.89 -16.20 7.59
C THR A 97 -33.15 -15.38 7.93
N GLU A 98 -34.34 -15.97 8.07
CA GLU A 98 -35.52 -15.21 8.54
C GLU A 98 -35.52 -14.97 10.06
N GLY A 99 -34.57 -15.55 10.81
CA GLY A 99 -34.48 -15.43 12.28
C GLY A 99 -33.09 -15.16 12.85
N LEU A 100 -32.09 -14.86 12.01
CA LEU A 100 -30.72 -14.66 12.48
C LEU A 100 -30.51 -13.24 13.01
N VAL A 101 -29.92 -13.15 14.20
CA VAL A 101 -29.62 -11.89 14.90
C VAL A 101 -28.56 -11.14 14.09
N VAL A 102 -28.54 -9.81 14.15
CA VAL A 102 -27.59 -8.95 13.42
C VAL A 102 -26.13 -9.45 13.52
N ASP A 103 -25.77 -10.10 14.63
CA ASP A 103 -24.44 -10.69 14.89
C ASP A 103 -24.09 -11.87 13.96
N ASP A 104 -25.04 -12.71 13.55
CA ASP A 104 -24.75 -13.87 12.69
C ASP A 104 -24.49 -13.48 11.22
N VAL A 105 -25.09 -12.37 10.77
CA VAL A 105 -24.82 -11.78 9.45
C VAL A 105 -23.40 -11.20 9.42
N VAL A 106 -22.94 -10.61 10.53
CA VAL A 106 -21.59 -10.07 10.67
C VAL A 106 -20.54 -11.20 10.62
N ILE A 107 -20.82 -12.37 11.19
CA ILE A 107 -19.91 -13.53 11.17
C ILE A 107 -19.79 -14.11 9.75
N ALA A 108 -20.89 -14.27 9.02
CA ALA A 108 -20.86 -14.74 7.63
C ALA A 108 -20.16 -13.74 6.70
N ASP A 109 -20.41 -12.44 6.89
CA ASP A 109 -19.73 -11.38 6.12
C ASP A 109 -18.22 -11.35 6.43
N ASN A 110 -17.78 -11.68 7.66
CA ASN A 110 -16.35 -11.73 8.03
C ASN A 110 -15.59 -12.87 7.32
N HIS A 111 -16.12 -14.10 7.29
CA HIS A 111 -15.44 -15.23 6.63
C HIS A 111 -15.32 -15.05 5.11
N VAL A 112 -16.34 -14.47 4.46
CA VAL A 112 -16.28 -14.13 3.03
C VAL A 112 -15.18 -13.11 2.77
N VAL A 113 -14.97 -12.16 3.69
CA VAL A 113 -13.92 -11.16 3.56
C VAL A 113 -12.53 -11.77 3.79
N GLU A 114 -12.33 -12.65 4.78
CA GLU A 114 -11.04 -13.33 4.99
C GLU A 114 -10.60 -14.11 3.75
N GLU A 115 -11.49 -14.91 3.16
CA GLU A 115 -11.19 -15.68 1.95
C GLU A 115 -10.88 -14.74 0.77
N ALA A 116 -11.64 -13.65 0.62
CA ALA A 116 -11.39 -12.66 -0.43
C ALA A 116 -10.01 -11.98 -0.26
N VAL A 117 -9.64 -11.58 0.96
CA VAL A 117 -8.31 -11.02 1.25
C VAL A 117 -7.22 -12.02 0.93
N PHE A 118 -7.38 -13.29 1.35
CA PHE A 118 -6.44 -14.36 1.04
C PHE A 118 -6.25 -14.50 -0.48
N ARG A 119 -7.33 -14.58 -1.25
CA ARG A 119 -7.28 -14.71 -2.72
C ARG A 119 -6.64 -13.51 -3.40
N VAL A 120 -6.92 -12.29 -2.92
CA VAL A 120 -6.29 -11.06 -3.46
C VAL A 120 -4.79 -11.06 -3.16
N MET A 121 -4.39 -11.40 -1.94
CA MET A 121 -2.98 -11.46 -1.56
C MET A 121 -2.24 -12.59 -2.30
N ASP A 122 -2.86 -13.76 -2.49
CA ASP A 122 -2.34 -14.84 -3.32
C ASP A 122 -2.15 -14.38 -4.78
N CYS A 123 -3.10 -13.62 -5.32
CA CYS A 123 -2.96 -13.00 -6.64
C CYS A 123 -1.81 -11.98 -6.68
N PHE A 124 -1.61 -11.17 -5.63
CA PHE A 124 -0.47 -10.25 -5.56
C PHE A 124 0.85 -11.01 -5.62
N LEU A 125 0.98 -12.09 -4.86
CA LEU A 125 2.17 -12.93 -4.81
C LEU A 125 2.44 -13.62 -6.16
N THR A 126 1.42 -14.24 -6.75
CA THR A 126 1.57 -15.10 -7.93
C THR A 126 1.53 -14.36 -9.26
N THR A 127 0.68 -13.34 -9.39
CA THR A 127 0.36 -12.67 -10.67
C THR A 127 1.03 -11.30 -10.80
N TYR A 128 1.25 -10.61 -9.68
CA TYR A 128 1.81 -9.25 -9.65
C TYR A 128 3.26 -9.20 -9.15
N ASN A 129 3.99 -10.31 -9.23
CA ASN A 129 5.41 -10.44 -8.88
C ASN A 129 5.77 -10.03 -7.44
N LEU A 130 4.80 -9.89 -6.53
CA LEU A 130 5.06 -9.51 -5.15
C LEU A 130 5.82 -10.60 -4.38
N ARG A 131 5.70 -11.89 -4.79
CA ARG A 131 6.46 -13.01 -4.22
C ARG A 131 7.97 -12.75 -4.22
N HIS A 132 8.49 -12.17 -5.30
CA HIS A 132 9.93 -11.89 -5.40
C HIS A 132 10.39 -10.82 -4.41
N MET A 133 9.53 -9.85 -4.09
CA MET A 133 9.84 -8.80 -3.11
C MET A 133 10.03 -9.34 -1.70
N TYR A 134 9.28 -10.40 -1.35
CA TYR A 134 9.35 -11.05 -0.03
C TYR A 134 10.24 -12.29 0.02
N TRP A 135 10.81 -12.70 -1.11
CA TRP A 135 11.71 -13.86 -1.18
C TRP A 135 12.81 -13.78 -0.11
N PRO A 136 13.27 -14.91 0.45
CA PRO A 136 14.31 -14.95 1.48
C PRO A 136 15.45 -13.94 1.30
N GLU A 137 15.86 -13.35 2.43
CA GLU A 137 16.86 -12.28 2.54
C GLU A 137 16.48 -10.95 1.87
N LEU A 138 15.25 -10.82 1.35
CA LEU A 138 14.73 -9.60 0.71
C LEU A 138 15.61 -9.12 -0.45
N ARG A 139 16.20 -10.06 -1.22
CA ARG A 139 17.21 -9.72 -2.24
C ARG A 139 16.65 -8.84 -3.35
N CYS A 140 15.46 -9.17 -3.84
CA CYS A 140 14.76 -8.38 -4.86
C CYS A 140 14.43 -6.98 -4.34
N LEU A 141 13.83 -6.90 -3.14
CA LEU A 141 13.50 -5.65 -2.48
C LEU A 141 14.74 -4.76 -2.22
N LYS A 142 15.86 -5.33 -1.78
CA LYS A 142 17.15 -4.61 -1.63
C LYS A 142 17.68 -4.12 -2.98
N THR A 143 17.40 -4.83 -4.06
CA THR A 143 17.73 -4.40 -5.43
C THR A 143 16.84 -3.24 -5.87
N CYS A 144 15.55 -3.28 -5.55
CA CYS A 144 14.65 -2.12 -5.75
C CYS A 144 15.19 -0.88 -5.04
N CYS A 145 15.70 -1.01 -3.80
CA CYS A 145 16.27 0.12 -3.08
C CYS A 145 17.49 0.72 -3.81
N ARG A 146 18.37 -0.11 -4.37
CA ARG A 146 19.53 0.35 -5.17
C ARG A 146 19.11 0.98 -6.49
N VAL A 147 18.11 0.39 -7.16
CA VAL A 147 17.52 0.96 -8.38
C VAL A 147 16.93 2.34 -8.07
N PHE A 148 16.24 2.47 -6.93
CA PHE A 148 15.67 3.73 -6.48
C PHE A 148 16.73 4.78 -6.15
N GLU A 149 17.82 4.40 -5.48
CA GLU A 149 18.98 5.26 -5.25
C GLU A 149 19.53 5.82 -6.57
N ARG A 150 19.65 4.98 -7.60
CA ARG A 150 20.09 5.44 -8.93
C ARG A 150 19.07 6.37 -9.61
N ILE A 151 17.78 6.15 -9.38
CA ILE A 151 16.72 7.06 -9.85
C ILE A 151 16.83 8.42 -9.16
N ILE A 152 17.08 8.46 -7.85
CA ILE A 152 17.29 9.71 -7.09
C ILE A 152 18.48 10.47 -7.66
N GLN A 153 19.62 9.80 -7.90
CA GLN A 153 20.80 10.41 -8.52
C GLN A 153 20.50 11.04 -9.89
N LEU A 154 19.62 10.41 -10.69
CA LEU A 154 19.27 10.89 -12.04
C LEU A 154 18.17 11.96 -12.04
N LYS A 155 17.24 11.93 -11.09
CA LYS A 155 16.05 12.81 -11.07
C LYS A 155 16.15 13.95 -10.07
N LEU A 156 16.87 13.75 -8.97
CA LEU A 156 17.01 14.68 -7.85
C LEU A 156 18.50 14.80 -7.45
N PRO A 157 19.40 15.21 -8.38
CA PRO A 157 20.85 15.15 -8.15
C PRO A 157 21.32 16.01 -6.96
N VAL A 158 20.66 17.14 -6.70
CA VAL A 158 20.97 18.01 -5.55
C VAL A 158 20.65 17.28 -4.23
N LEU A 159 19.54 16.55 -4.19
CA LEU A 159 19.16 15.78 -3.01
C LEU A 159 20.05 14.54 -2.84
N ALA A 160 20.45 13.91 -3.96
CA ALA A 160 21.39 12.80 -3.93
C ALA A 160 22.75 13.21 -3.33
N ASP A 161 23.31 14.34 -3.77
CA ASP A 161 24.57 14.89 -3.23
C ASP A 161 24.45 15.21 -1.74
N HIS A 162 23.31 15.76 -1.32
CA HIS A 162 23.02 16.01 0.10
C HIS A 162 22.93 14.72 0.92
N PHE A 163 22.30 13.68 0.38
CA PHE A 163 22.24 12.36 1.02
C PHE A 163 23.64 11.76 1.15
N ASP A 164 24.45 11.83 0.09
CA ASP A 164 25.82 11.35 0.10
C ASP A 164 26.69 12.12 1.12
N HIS A 165 26.54 13.45 1.20
CA HIS A 165 27.25 14.30 2.16
C HIS A 165 26.95 13.93 3.62
N HIS A 166 25.70 13.54 3.90
CA HIS A 166 25.25 13.14 5.24
C HIS A 166 25.27 11.62 5.47
N GLU A 167 25.87 10.85 4.56
CA GLU A 167 25.94 9.38 4.62
C GLU A 167 24.56 8.69 4.77
N LEU A 168 23.50 9.31 4.25
CA LEU A 168 22.15 8.76 4.26
C LEU A 168 22.01 7.67 3.19
N ASN A 169 22.05 6.41 3.62
CA ASN A 169 21.72 5.29 2.73
C ASN A 169 20.22 5.25 2.43
N VAL A 170 19.85 5.28 1.14
CA VAL A 170 18.44 5.26 0.68
C VAL A 170 17.65 4.06 1.21
N GLY A 171 18.32 2.91 1.41
CA GLY A 171 17.71 1.72 1.99
C GLY A 171 17.19 1.89 3.42
N LEU A 172 17.68 2.88 4.18
CA LEU A 172 17.25 3.12 5.57
C LEU A 172 15.78 3.51 5.68
N PHE A 173 15.23 4.18 4.66
CA PHE A 173 13.81 4.56 4.62
C PHE A 173 13.05 3.84 3.50
N ALA A 174 13.66 3.65 2.33
CA ALA A 174 12.97 3.12 1.16
C ALA A 174 12.60 1.63 1.31
N LEU A 175 13.35 0.86 2.12
CA LEU A 175 13.05 -0.55 2.36
C LEU A 175 11.64 -0.72 2.93
N GLY A 176 11.30 0.02 4.00
CA GLY A 176 9.97 -0.01 4.60
C GLY A 176 8.87 0.45 3.65
N TRP A 177 9.15 1.49 2.85
CA TRP A 177 8.19 1.98 1.84
C TRP A 177 7.85 0.91 0.82
N PHE A 178 8.84 0.28 0.21
CA PHE A 178 8.59 -0.73 -0.82
C PHE A 178 8.09 -2.05 -0.25
N GLN A 179 8.59 -2.47 0.91
CA GLN A 179 8.18 -3.73 1.57
C GLN A 179 6.70 -3.72 1.93
N THR A 180 6.17 -2.58 2.35
CA THR A 180 4.77 -2.43 2.76
C THR A 180 3.89 -1.78 1.69
N LEU A 181 4.40 -1.60 0.47
CA LEU A 181 3.71 -0.89 -0.61
C LEU A 181 3.17 0.49 -0.18
N PHE A 182 4.01 1.24 0.55
CA PHE A 182 3.79 2.57 1.14
C PHE A 182 2.82 2.63 2.33
N LEU A 183 2.43 1.49 2.89
CA LEU A 183 1.56 1.44 4.08
C LEU A 183 2.30 1.70 5.39
N TYR A 184 3.62 1.59 5.43
CA TYR A 184 4.42 1.88 6.62
C TYR A 184 4.40 3.35 7.03
N LEU A 185 4.08 4.27 6.09
CA LEU A 185 4.05 5.71 6.33
C LEU A 185 2.78 6.10 7.10
N PRO A 186 2.88 6.52 8.39
CA PRO A 186 1.69 6.76 9.21
C PRO A 186 0.80 7.89 8.68
N SER A 187 1.42 8.91 8.09
CA SER A 187 0.74 10.08 7.53
C SER A 187 0.22 9.88 6.12
N MET A 188 0.50 8.74 5.47
CA MET A 188 0.03 8.48 4.11
C MET A 188 -1.49 8.22 4.13
N PRO A 189 -2.30 9.05 3.43
CA PRO A 189 -3.74 8.82 3.36
C PRO A 189 -4.05 7.49 2.68
N SER A 190 -5.01 6.73 3.22
CA SER A 190 -5.43 5.46 2.60
C SER A 190 -5.87 5.65 1.15
N ALA A 191 -6.53 6.76 0.82
CA ALA A 191 -6.96 7.04 -0.55
C ALA A 191 -5.77 7.11 -1.51
N THR A 192 -4.66 7.72 -1.09
CA THR A 192 -3.42 7.78 -1.87
C THR A 192 -2.84 6.40 -2.13
N VAL A 193 -2.82 5.53 -1.11
CA VAL A 193 -2.33 4.14 -1.27
C VAL A 193 -3.25 3.37 -2.22
N CYS A 194 -4.57 3.50 -2.11
CA CYS A 194 -5.51 2.87 -3.04
C CYS A 194 -5.25 3.32 -4.48
N HIS A 195 -5.10 4.63 -4.74
CA HIS A 195 -4.80 5.12 -6.10
C HIS A 195 -3.45 4.63 -6.64
N LEU A 196 -2.42 4.57 -5.78
CA LEU A 196 -1.13 3.97 -6.13
C LEU A 196 -1.31 2.49 -6.53
N TRP A 197 -2.08 1.73 -5.75
CA TRP A 197 -2.34 0.32 -6.03
C TRP A 197 -3.19 0.13 -7.28
N ASP A 198 -4.21 0.95 -7.52
CA ASP A 198 -5.02 0.89 -8.75
C ASP A 198 -4.13 1.01 -10.00
N ILE A 199 -3.19 1.96 -10.00
CA ILE A 199 -2.23 2.14 -11.09
C ILE A 199 -1.31 0.92 -11.19
N TRP A 200 -0.79 0.43 -10.08
CA TRP A 200 0.06 -0.78 -10.07
C TRP A 200 -0.68 -2.00 -10.61
N LEU A 201 -1.94 -2.20 -10.24
CA LEU A 201 -2.75 -3.35 -10.65
C LEU A 201 -3.13 -3.29 -12.13
N VAL A 202 -3.30 -2.08 -12.69
CA VAL A 202 -3.57 -1.88 -14.12
C VAL A 202 -2.29 -1.99 -14.94
N GLU A 203 -1.20 -1.33 -14.53
CA GLU A 203 0.07 -1.34 -15.26
C GLU A 203 0.85 -2.65 -15.10
N ARG A 204 0.56 -3.44 -14.06
CA ARG A 204 1.31 -4.65 -13.65
C ARG A 204 2.81 -4.39 -13.50
N SER A 205 3.19 -3.21 -13.01
CA SER A 205 4.59 -2.79 -12.97
C SER A 205 4.92 -2.03 -11.69
N PHE A 206 6.04 -2.38 -11.05
CA PHE A 206 6.53 -1.69 -9.86
C PHE A 206 7.01 -0.24 -10.12
N LYS A 207 7.06 0.18 -11.39
CA LYS A 207 7.46 1.52 -11.82
C LYS A 207 6.73 2.65 -11.11
N ILE A 208 5.43 2.48 -10.82
CA ILE A 208 4.66 3.51 -10.11
C ILE A 208 5.18 3.76 -8.69
N PHE A 209 5.68 2.73 -8.00
CA PHE A 209 6.28 2.88 -6.67
C PHE A 209 7.56 3.72 -6.72
N PHE A 210 8.39 3.58 -7.75
CA PHE A 210 9.56 4.45 -7.95
C PHE A 210 9.14 5.90 -8.25
N ARG A 211 8.08 6.09 -9.05
CA ARG A 211 7.54 7.44 -9.33
C ARG A 211 7.01 8.10 -8.07
N VAL A 212 6.22 7.39 -7.26
CA VAL A 212 5.70 7.91 -6.00
C VAL A 212 6.82 8.19 -5.00
N GLY A 213 7.76 7.27 -4.81
CA GLY A 213 8.93 7.52 -3.96
C GLY A 213 9.73 8.75 -4.40
N THR A 214 9.92 8.93 -5.72
CA THR A 214 10.62 10.12 -6.25
C THR A 214 9.80 11.39 -6.04
N ALA A 215 8.48 11.34 -6.20
CA ALA A 215 7.58 12.48 -6.00
C ALA A 215 7.56 12.92 -4.53
N ILE A 216 7.52 11.98 -3.60
CA ILE A 216 7.64 12.26 -2.16
C ILE A 216 8.93 13.05 -1.90
N LEU A 217 10.08 12.54 -2.36
CA LEU A 217 11.37 13.21 -2.16
C LEU A 217 11.44 14.57 -2.84
N PHE A 218 10.87 14.72 -4.04
CA PHE A 218 10.83 15.98 -4.77
C PHE A 218 10.01 17.05 -4.01
N LEU A 219 8.82 16.70 -3.53
CA LEU A 219 7.96 17.60 -2.78
C LEU A 219 8.56 17.97 -1.42
N SER A 220 9.26 17.03 -0.79
CA SER A 220 9.92 17.22 0.50
C SER A 220 11.32 17.83 0.41
N GLN A 221 11.87 18.03 -0.80
CA GLN A 221 13.23 18.52 -1.02
C GLN A 221 13.55 19.83 -0.27
N PRO A 222 12.66 20.85 -0.22
CA PRO A 222 12.94 22.08 0.52
C PRO A 222 13.14 21.86 2.02
N ILE A 223 12.55 20.82 2.60
CA ILE A 223 12.70 20.48 4.02
C ILE A 223 13.95 19.64 4.21
N LEU A 224 14.14 18.59 3.39
CA LEU A 224 15.24 17.65 3.53
C LEU A 224 16.62 18.31 3.41
N LEU A 225 16.78 19.28 2.50
CA LEU A 225 18.05 19.99 2.28
C LEU A 225 18.48 20.86 3.48
N ASN A 226 17.59 21.09 4.45
CA ASN A 226 17.89 21.86 5.66
C ASN A 226 18.16 20.98 6.89
N HIS A 227 18.23 19.65 6.71
CA HIS A 227 18.42 18.70 7.79
C HIS A 227 19.65 17.81 7.57
N ASP A 228 20.23 17.39 8.69
CA ASP A 228 21.23 16.32 8.74
C ASP A 228 20.56 14.94 8.68
N LEU A 229 21.36 13.88 8.83
CA LEU A 229 20.91 12.49 8.82
C LEU A 229 19.72 12.23 9.77
N GLU A 230 19.81 12.68 11.02
CA GLU A 230 18.76 12.44 12.03
C GLU A 230 17.48 13.19 11.69
N GLY A 231 17.58 14.47 11.29
CA GLY A 231 16.43 15.28 10.88
C GLY A 231 15.75 14.73 9.63
N MET A 232 16.53 14.31 8.63
CA MET A 232 16.00 13.68 7.41
C MET A 232 15.28 12.37 7.73
N MET A 233 15.89 11.49 8.54
CA MET A 233 15.28 10.22 8.92
C MET A 233 14.02 10.42 9.75
N THR A 234 14.00 11.39 10.66
CA THR A 234 12.80 11.73 11.43
C THR A 234 11.68 12.19 10.51
N TYR A 235 11.98 13.09 9.58
CA TYR A 235 11.00 13.58 8.61
C TYR A 235 10.47 12.46 7.70
N LEU A 236 11.35 11.63 7.11
CA LEU A 236 10.99 10.56 6.18
C LEU A 236 10.21 9.40 6.83
N ASN A 237 10.25 9.28 8.16
CA ASN A 237 9.47 8.28 8.90
C ASN A 237 8.16 8.83 9.47
N THR A 238 8.06 10.15 9.67
CA THR A 238 6.90 10.77 10.34
C THR A 238 6.00 11.56 9.41
N PHE A 239 6.53 12.20 8.35
CA PHE A 239 5.80 13.10 7.45
C PHE A 239 4.79 13.99 8.20
N PRO A 240 5.25 15.01 8.95
CA PRO A 240 4.39 15.82 9.80
C PRO A 240 3.33 16.60 9.02
N ASP A 241 3.62 16.96 7.77
CA ASP A 241 2.66 17.56 6.85
C ASP A 241 2.15 16.54 5.83
N ALA A 242 0.99 15.95 6.13
CA ALA A 242 0.34 14.98 5.26
C ALA A 242 -0.28 15.61 3.99
N THR A 243 -0.34 16.95 3.88
CA THR A 243 -1.01 17.59 2.74
C THR A 243 -0.32 17.26 1.42
N LEU A 244 1.01 17.18 1.42
CA LEU A 244 1.83 16.78 0.27
C LEU A 244 1.60 15.33 -0.16
N LEU A 245 1.07 14.49 0.75
CA LEU A 245 0.78 13.08 0.51
C LEU A 245 -0.65 12.85 0.00
N ASN A 246 -1.47 13.90 -0.11
CA ASN A 246 -2.82 13.79 -0.67
C ASN A 246 -2.77 13.30 -2.13
N PRO A 247 -3.77 12.52 -2.57
CA PRO A 247 -3.73 11.88 -3.88
C PRO A 247 -3.67 12.89 -5.03
N ASP A 248 -4.41 14.00 -4.93
CA ASP A 248 -4.46 15.06 -5.93
C ASP A 248 -3.10 15.75 -6.15
N ILE A 249 -2.22 15.71 -5.17
CA ILE A 249 -0.88 16.31 -5.23
C ILE A 249 0.14 15.22 -5.55
N LEU A 250 0.21 14.18 -4.73
CA LEU A 250 1.28 13.18 -4.81
C LEU A 250 1.17 12.33 -6.08
N ILE A 251 -0.03 11.78 -6.38
CA ILE A 251 -0.20 10.93 -7.55
C ILE A 251 -0.07 11.75 -8.83
N ALA A 252 -0.64 12.96 -8.86
CA ALA A 252 -0.48 13.88 -9.98
C ALA A 252 1.00 14.21 -10.24
N CYS A 253 1.76 14.51 -9.19
CA CYS A 253 3.21 14.74 -9.28
C CYS A 253 3.95 13.50 -9.79
N ALA A 254 3.69 12.33 -9.20
CA ALA A 254 4.33 11.07 -9.55
C ALA A 254 4.14 10.71 -11.04
N LEU A 255 2.94 10.93 -11.58
CA LEU A 255 2.65 10.65 -12.99
C LEU A 255 3.40 11.58 -13.97
N GLN A 256 3.82 12.77 -13.54
CA GLN A 256 4.63 13.68 -14.36
C GLN A 256 6.12 13.29 -14.39
N ILE A 257 6.58 12.46 -13.44
CA ILE A 257 7.98 12.05 -13.36
C ILE A 257 8.28 11.01 -14.46
N LYS A 258 9.13 11.41 -15.41
CA LYS A 258 9.52 10.58 -16.57
C LYS A 258 10.48 9.47 -16.17
N ILE A 259 9.94 8.37 -15.65
CA ILE A 259 10.61 7.06 -15.52
C ILE A 259 10.00 6.16 -16.60
N THR A 260 10.80 5.78 -17.60
CA THR A 260 10.38 4.90 -18.70
C THR A 260 10.82 3.45 -18.42
N ASN A 261 10.16 2.47 -19.04
CA ASN A 261 10.56 1.05 -18.88
C ASN A 261 12.01 0.85 -19.32
N LYS A 262 12.41 1.44 -20.46
CA LYS A 262 13.80 1.40 -20.94
C LYS A 262 14.79 1.96 -19.93
N MET A 263 14.49 3.12 -19.32
CA MET A 263 15.36 3.71 -18.29
C MET A 263 15.48 2.78 -17.09
N LEU A 264 14.38 2.14 -16.68
CA LEU A 264 14.37 1.22 -15.55
C LEU A 264 15.20 -0.04 -15.85
N GLU A 265 15.01 -0.67 -17.02
CA GLU A 265 15.79 -1.82 -17.48
C GLU A 265 17.29 -1.50 -17.58
N ASP A 266 17.66 -0.31 -18.05
CA ASP A 266 19.05 0.11 -18.15
C ASP A 266 19.67 0.26 -16.75
N ILE A 267 18.94 0.82 -15.79
CA ILE A 267 19.38 0.95 -14.39
C ILE A 267 19.50 -0.43 -13.72
N GLU A 268 18.50 -1.29 -13.88
CA GLU A 268 18.50 -2.65 -13.33
C GLU A 268 19.70 -3.46 -13.82
N ARG A 269 20.06 -3.34 -15.11
CA ARG A 269 21.26 -3.98 -15.67
C ARG A 269 22.55 -3.49 -15.01
N VAL A 270 22.66 -2.19 -14.76
CA VAL A 270 23.82 -1.61 -14.08
C VAL A 270 23.92 -2.13 -12.65
N VAL A 271 22.81 -2.07 -11.89
CA VAL A 271 22.76 -2.56 -10.50
C VAL A 271 23.08 -4.05 -10.43
N ALA A 272 22.53 -4.87 -11.34
CA ALA A 272 22.82 -6.29 -11.40
C ALA A 272 24.30 -6.59 -11.70
N ALA A 273 24.93 -5.82 -12.60
CA ALA A 273 26.36 -5.96 -12.90
C ALA A 273 27.24 -5.58 -11.70
N GLU A 274 26.87 -4.53 -10.95
CA GLU A 274 27.55 -4.14 -9.71
C GLU A 274 27.41 -5.19 -8.62
N GLN A 275 26.21 -5.75 -8.44
CA GLN A 275 25.97 -6.84 -7.50
C GLN A 275 26.80 -8.08 -7.82
N HIS A 276 26.89 -8.46 -9.10
CA HIS A 276 27.73 -9.57 -9.55
C HIS A 276 29.22 -9.31 -9.25
N ARG A 277 29.71 -8.09 -9.45
CA ARG A 277 31.09 -7.71 -9.09
C ARG A 277 31.38 -7.83 -7.60
N LEU A 278 30.38 -7.60 -6.76
CA LEU A 278 30.45 -7.72 -5.30
C LEU A 278 30.19 -9.15 -4.80
N GLY A 279 29.99 -10.13 -5.69
CA GLY A 279 29.71 -11.52 -5.33
C GLY A 279 28.30 -11.77 -4.78
N LEU A 280 27.36 -10.84 -5.02
CA LEU A 280 25.96 -10.98 -4.64
C LEU A 280 25.19 -11.70 -5.76
N ALA A 281 24.35 -12.68 -5.41
CA ALA A 281 23.56 -13.44 -6.37
C ALA A 281 22.60 -12.53 -7.17
N GLY A 282 22.41 -12.82 -8.45
CA GLY A 282 21.50 -12.08 -9.33
C GLY A 282 20.04 -12.25 -8.94
N ASN A 283 19.26 -11.18 -9.07
CA ASN A 283 17.82 -11.16 -8.82
C ASN A 283 17.03 -11.23 -10.13
N PRO A 284 15.81 -11.80 -10.13
CA PRO A 284 14.91 -11.70 -11.27
C PRO A 284 14.56 -10.23 -11.56
N PRO A 285 14.24 -9.87 -12.82
CA PRO A 285 13.83 -8.51 -13.18
C PRO A 285 12.53 -8.10 -12.46
N LEU A 286 12.36 -6.79 -12.24
CA LEU A 286 11.20 -6.23 -11.53
C LEU A 286 9.99 -5.97 -12.45
N THR A 287 10.21 -6.06 -13.76
CA THR A 287 9.23 -5.83 -14.83
C THR A 287 8.49 -7.09 -15.22
#